data_AF-A0A925AF13-F1
#
_entry.id   AF-A0A925AF13-F1
#
_cell.length_a   1.000
_cell.length_b   1.000
_cell.length_c   1.000
_cell.angle_alpha   90.00
_cell.angle_beta   90.00
_cell.angle_gamma   90.00
#
_symmetry.space_group_name_H-M   'P 1'
#
loop_
_entity.id
_entity.type
_entity.pdbx_description
1 polymer ?
#
loop_
_entity_poly.entity_id
_entity_poly.type
_entity_poly.pdbx_seq_one_letter_code
_entity_poly.pdbx_strand_id
1 'polypeptide(L)'
;MTNLGGSNSGGHLYRQFTPGWDSTVFVRYYVKYPAISQGYIHHEAVWFGGYNPATPWPNPQAGTCGLGDSRISVSYEPVGAATMNTYLYWGGMHNDPNGNCWGNVMIRGDSMPAAVPYDEWLCVEVMLKLNNPATASNGELQIWHNGVEVGHWGPGFPNGSWTWDKFNVNPNDPPFPGFRWRTDPNLNLNYVWIEYYDDQSPNGVSHYIKYDHLVVAKKRIGPIYNISSSKELSPAPPFVRVSPNPATDFLHLSFNDDISEASVYLYDSFGNQVSKHTISTFAADLDISSLMPGFYVLEIRSAMHSDFRKIMKL
;
A
#
# COMPACT_ATOMS: atom_id res chain seq x y z
N MET A 1 -6.35 11.92 -4.82
CA MET A 1 -7.69 12.12 -4.23
C MET A 1 -7.77 13.57 -3.79
N THR A 2 -8.93 14.20 -3.92
CA THR A 2 -9.08 15.66 -3.82
C THR A 2 -10.25 15.99 -2.89
N ASN A 3 -10.08 17.04 -2.10
CA ASN A 3 -11.14 17.68 -1.33
C ASN A 3 -11.52 19.04 -1.94
N LEU A 4 -12.79 19.42 -1.80
CA LEU A 4 -13.25 20.80 -1.99
C LEU A 4 -14.11 21.19 -0.78
N GLY A 5 -13.57 22.06 0.06
CA GLY A 5 -14.22 22.52 1.28
C GLY A 5 -15.60 23.11 1.00
N GLY A 6 -16.57 22.78 1.87
CA GLY A 6 -17.99 23.10 1.69
C GLY A 6 -18.73 22.27 0.65
N SER A 7 -18.04 21.42 -0.14
CA SER A 7 -18.65 20.56 -1.17
C SER A 7 -18.49 19.06 -0.90
N ASN A 8 -17.33 18.62 -0.41
CA ASN A 8 -17.07 17.24 0.01
C ASN A 8 -16.03 17.23 1.14
N SER A 9 -15.88 16.07 1.80
CA SER A 9 -14.86 15.84 2.82
C SER A 9 -13.69 14.99 2.32
N GLY A 10 -13.49 14.89 1.00
CA GLY A 10 -12.50 14.01 0.38
C GLY A 10 -13.10 12.80 -0.34
N GLY A 11 -12.46 11.63 -0.19
CA GLY A 11 -12.88 10.42 -0.90
C GLY A 11 -12.31 9.14 -0.32
N HIS A 12 -12.80 8.01 -0.83
CA HIS A 12 -12.45 6.68 -0.34
C HIS A 12 -12.25 5.70 -1.50
N LEU A 13 -11.19 4.89 -1.44
CA LEU A 13 -11.04 3.69 -2.28
C LEU A 13 -10.91 2.47 -1.38
N TYR A 14 -11.90 1.58 -1.42
CA TYR A 14 -12.00 0.43 -0.53
C TYR A 14 -11.94 -0.87 -1.31
N ARG A 15 -11.17 -1.84 -0.81
CA ARG A 15 -11.12 -3.20 -1.35
C ARG A 15 -11.28 -4.20 -0.22
N GLN A 16 -12.37 -4.96 -0.27
CA GLN A 16 -12.58 -6.17 0.53
C GLN A 16 -11.83 -7.36 -0.10
N PHE A 17 -11.37 -8.28 0.74
CA PHE A 17 -10.80 -9.57 0.38
C PHE A 17 -11.63 -10.71 0.97
N THR A 18 -11.83 -11.78 0.20
CA THR A 18 -12.56 -12.97 0.66
C THR A 18 -11.91 -14.22 0.04
N PRO A 19 -11.32 -15.12 0.85
CA PRO A 19 -11.08 -14.97 2.28
C PRO A 19 -10.08 -13.83 2.58
N GLY A 20 -10.09 -13.35 3.82
CA GLY A 20 -9.01 -12.50 4.36
C GLY A 20 -7.77 -13.30 4.77
N TRP A 21 -6.77 -12.62 5.31
CA TRP A 21 -5.57 -13.21 5.89
C TRP A 21 -5.72 -13.40 7.41
N ASP A 22 -5.28 -14.55 7.91
CA ASP A 22 -5.43 -15.01 9.29
C ASP A 22 -4.10 -15.01 10.09
N SER A 23 -3.05 -14.43 9.52
CA SER A 23 -1.68 -14.46 10.06
C SER A 23 -1.00 -13.09 9.90
N THR A 24 0.13 -13.02 9.20
CA THR A 24 0.90 -11.79 8.97
C THR A 24 0.61 -11.20 7.60
N VAL A 25 0.39 -9.88 7.57
CA VAL A 25 0.25 -9.09 6.34
C VAL A 25 1.20 -7.90 6.40
N PHE A 26 1.77 -7.56 5.25
CA PHE A 26 2.51 -6.35 4.98
C PHE A 26 1.72 -5.51 3.99
N VAL A 27 1.52 -4.23 4.31
CA VAL A 27 0.93 -3.24 3.40
C VAL A 27 1.99 -2.19 3.11
N ARG A 28 2.39 -2.06 1.85
CA ARG A 28 3.36 -1.05 1.38
C ARG A 28 2.71 -0.15 0.36
N TYR A 29 2.91 1.15 0.47
CA TYR A 29 2.45 2.13 -0.52
C TYR A 29 3.37 3.33 -0.56
N TYR A 30 3.25 4.09 -1.65
CA TYR A 30 3.82 5.42 -1.75
C TYR A 30 2.72 6.45 -1.57
N VAL A 31 3.01 7.48 -0.79
CA VAL A 31 2.14 8.63 -0.59
C VAL A 31 2.93 9.91 -0.76
N LYS A 32 2.34 10.91 -1.39
CA LYS A 32 2.90 12.26 -1.48
C LYS A 32 1.87 13.26 -0.98
N TYR A 33 2.23 13.95 0.09
CA TYR A 33 1.48 15.06 0.67
C TYR A 33 1.97 16.37 0.05
N PRO A 34 1.20 17.02 -0.83
CA PRO A 34 1.58 18.31 -1.38
C PRO A 34 1.67 19.38 -0.30
N ALA A 35 2.60 20.33 -0.41
CA ALA A 35 2.69 21.42 0.56
C ALA A 35 1.41 22.29 0.62
N ILE A 36 0.63 22.33 -0.46
CA ILE A 36 -0.68 23.02 -0.48
C ILE A 36 -1.71 22.39 0.48
N SER A 37 -1.50 21.15 0.90
CA SER A 37 -2.36 20.44 1.85
C SER A 37 -1.95 20.69 3.32
N GLN A 38 -0.89 21.47 3.56
CA GLN A 38 -0.49 21.85 4.93
C GLN A 38 -1.61 22.60 5.64
N GLY A 39 -1.96 22.14 6.85
CA GLY A 39 -3.05 22.71 7.66
C GLY A 39 -4.44 22.18 7.32
N TYR A 40 -4.57 21.30 6.33
CA TYR A 40 -5.84 20.67 5.91
C TYR A 40 -5.80 19.14 6.03
N ILE A 41 -4.92 18.61 6.88
CA ILE A 41 -4.76 17.18 7.11
C ILE A 41 -5.52 16.78 8.36
N HIS A 42 -6.44 15.83 8.20
CA HIS A 42 -7.18 15.17 9.28
C HIS A 42 -6.95 13.66 9.26
N HIS A 43 -7.45 12.94 8.24
CA HIS A 43 -7.25 11.49 8.07
C HIS A 43 -6.95 11.14 6.62
N GLU A 44 -5.67 11.10 6.25
CA GLU A 44 -5.28 10.80 4.87
C GLU A 44 -4.11 9.82 4.79
N ALA A 45 -4.43 8.53 4.68
CA ALA A 45 -3.46 7.45 4.55
C ALA A 45 -4.11 6.17 4.01
N VAL A 46 -3.34 5.08 3.96
CA VAL A 46 -3.89 3.76 3.70
C VAL A 46 -4.15 3.06 5.04
N TRP A 47 -5.42 2.82 5.29
CA TRP A 47 -5.92 2.01 6.37
C TRP A 47 -6.08 0.56 5.92
N PHE A 48 -5.88 -0.37 6.84
CA PHE A 48 -6.19 -1.77 6.59
C PHE A 48 -6.59 -2.47 7.88
N GLY A 49 -7.21 -3.63 7.75
CA GLY A 49 -7.75 -4.31 8.91
C GLY A 49 -8.74 -5.40 8.56
N GLY A 50 -9.67 -5.65 9.47
CA GLY A 50 -10.67 -6.70 9.34
C GLY A 50 -12.01 -6.28 9.91
N TYR A 51 -13.09 -6.71 9.26
CA TYR A 51 -14.43 -6.76 9.85
C TYR A 51 -14.92 -8.20 9.96
N ASN A 52 -15.67 -8.52 11.02
CA ASN A 52 -16.36 -9.81 11.17
C ASN A 52 -17.82 -9.54 11.57
N PRO A 53 -18.79 -9.71 10.65
CA PRO A 53 -18.63 -10.13 9.25
C PRO A 53 -17.93 -9.09 8.36
N ALA A 54 -17.29 -9.53 7.29
CA ALA A 54 -16.63 -8.65 6.32
C ALA A 54 -17.65 -7.79 5.55
N THR A 55 -17.31 -6.52 5.28
CA THR A 55 -18.18 -5.57 4.56
C THR A 55 -17.56 -5.16 3.22
N PRO A 56 -18.38 -4.86 2.18
CA PRO A 56 -17.88 -4.34 0.91
C PRO A 56 -17.71 -2.81 0.89
N TRP A 57 -17.84 -2.14 2.04
CA TRP A 57 -17.65 -0.70 2.23
C TRP A 57 -16.89 -0.41 3.53
N PRO A 58 -16.21 0.75 3.65
CA PRO A 58 -15.55 1.15 4.90
C PRO A 58 -16.57 1.42 6.01
N ASN A 59 -16.24 1.05 7.25
CA ASN A 59 -17.07 1.30 8.44
C ASN A 59 -16.21 1.82 9.61
N PRO A 60 -15.88 3.13 9.62
CA PRO A 60 -14.83 3.70 10.46
C PRO A 60 -15.03 3.53 11.97
N GLN A 61 -16.27 3.49 12.46
CA GLN A 61 -16.62 3.23 13.87
C GLN A 61 -15.73 3.98 14.90
N ALA A 62 -15.41 5.25 14.61
CA ALA A 62 -14.64 6.10 15.52
C ALA A 62 -15.36 6.25 16.86
N GLY A 63 -14.62 6.35 17.97
CA GLY A 63 -15.19 6.50 19.31
C GLY A 63 -15.67 5.20 19.95
N THR A 64 -15.59 4.05 19.28
CA THR A 64 -16.07 2.76 19.80
C THR A 64 -14.93 1.85 20.27
N CYS A 65 -15.01 1.35 21.50
CA CYS A 65 -14.06 0.40 22.09
C CYS A 65 -14.55 -1.06 22.01
N GLY A 66 -13.65 -2.01 22.33
CA GLY A 66 -14.03 -3.38 22.68
C GLY A 66 -14.39 -4.30 21.51
N LEU A 67 -14.13 -3.87 20.27
CA LEU A 67 -14.51 -4.59 19.05
C LEU A 67 -13.54 -5.73 18.65
N GLY A 68 -12.95 -6.43 19.63
CA GLY A 68 -11.90 -7.44 19.36
C GLY A 68 -12.38 -8.65 18.57
N ASP A 69 -13.68 -8.89 18.52
CA ASP A 69 -14.34 -9.97 17.79
C ASP A 69 -14.80 -9.56 16.38
N SER A 70 -14.88 -8.25 16.13
CA SER A 70 -15.61 -7.68 14.99
C SER A 70 -14.84 -6.64 14.18
N ARG A 71 -13.78 -6.03 14.72
CA ARG A 71 -13.01 -4.98 14.04
C ARG A 71 -11.54 -4.89 14.45
N ILE A 72 -10.67 -4.79 13.44
CA ILE A 72 -9.32 -4.24 13.52
C ILE A 72 -9.21 -3.15 12.46
N SER A 73 -8.62 -2.00 12.77
CA SER A 73 -8.33 -0.95 11.80
C SER A 73 -7.05 -0.24 12.18
N VAL A 74 -6.05 -0.27 11.29
CA VAL A 74 -4.72 0.29 11.56
C VAL A 74 -4.27 1.17 10.41
N SER A 75 -3.54 2.23 10.74
CA SER A 75 -2.95 3.17 9.80
C SER A 75 -1.64 3.73 10.34
N TYR A 76 -0.78 4.18 9.42
CA TYR A 76 0.35 5.05 9.68
C TYR A 76 0.14 6.34 8.91
N GLU A 77 -0.26 7.40 9.61
CA GLU A 77 -0.82 8.61 9.02
C GLU A 77 -0.34 9.89 9.71
N PRO A 78 -0.54 11.08 9.10
CA PRO A 78 -0.14 12.33 9.71
C PRO A 78 -1.06 12.72 10.89
N VAL A 79 -0.70 12.32 12.10
CA VAL A 79 -1.45 12.69 13.30
C VAL A 79 -1.09 14.13 13.69
N GLY A 80 -2.03 15.06 13.54
CA GLY A 80 -1.79 16.49 13.79
C GLY A 80 -0.95 17.19 12.71
N ALA A 81 -0.99 16.68 11.47
CA ALA A 81 -0.42 17.24 10.24
C ALA A 81 1.11 17.40 10.13
N ALA A 82 1.86 17.42 11.24
CA ALA A 82 3.31 17.66 11.20
C ALA A 82 4.15 16.38 11.13
N THR A 83 3.66 15.30 11.76
CA THR A 83 4.41 14.05 11.89
C THR A 83 3.53 12.84 11.63
N MET A 84 4.16 11.79 11.14
CA MET A 84 3.52 10.50 10.92
C MET A 84 3.52 9.69 12.22
N ASN A 85 2.37 9.14 12.60
CA ASN A 85 2.23 8.28 13.77
C ASN A 85 1.28 7.10 13.48
N THR A 86 1.20 6.16 14.41
CA THR A 86 0.19 5.11 14.37
C THR A 86 -1.18 5.68 14.70
N TYR A 87 -2.21 5.16 14.06
CA TYR A 87 -3.58 5.41 14.48
C TYR A 87 -4.33 4.08 14.41
N LEU A 88 -4.58 3.51 15.59
CA LEU A 88 -4.86 2.09 15.75
C LEU A 88 -6.17 1.88 16.52
N TYR A 89 -7.03 1.00 15.99
CA TYR A 89 -8.24 0.50 16.63
C TYR A 89 -8.21 -1.03 16.69
N TRP A 90 -8.31 -1.59 17.90
CA TRP A 90 -8.44 -3.03 18.16
C TRP A 90 -9.17 -3.27 19.48
N GLY A 91 -9.54 -4.52 19.76
CA GLY A 91 -10.36 -4.86 20.94
C GLY A 91 -9.76 -4.48 22.30
N GLY A 92 -8.44 -4.39 22.39
CA GLY A 92 -7.70 -4.01 23.60
C GLY A 92 -7.14 -2.59 23.56
N MET A 93 -7.67 -1.72 22.70
CA MET A 93 -7.26 -0.31 22.64
C MET A 93 -7.56 0.41 23.95
N HIS A 94 -6.81 1.47 24.21
CA HIS A 94 -6.98 2.35 25.36
C HIS A 94 -7.79 3.60 24.99
N ASN A 95 -8.47 4.19 25.95
CA ASN A 95 -9.27 5.40 25.79
C ASN A 95 -8.51 6.65 26.23
N ASP A 96 -8.97 7.81 25.76
CA ASP A 96 -8.53 9.14 26.22
C ASP A 96 -8.96 9.39 27.69
N PRO A 97 -8.49 10.48 28.33
CA PRO A 97 -8.86 10.82 29.71
C PRO A 97 -10.36 10.96 29.98
N ASN A 98 -11.15 11.23 28.93
CA ASN A 98 -12.59 11.47 29.01
C ASN A 98 -13.40 10.19 28.76
N GLY A 99 -12.75 9.05 28.49
CA GLY A 99 -13.43 7.79 28.18
C GLY A 99 -13.66 7.55 26.70
N ASN A 100 -13.23 8.44 25.81
CA ASN A 100 -13.45 8.30 24.38
C ASN A 100 -12.42 7.37 23.74
N CYS A 101 -12.86 6.57 22.77
CA CYS A 101 -12.02 5.59 22.09
C CYS A 101 -11.55 6.12 20.74
N TRP A 102 -10.44 6.86 20.74
CA TRP A 102 -9.75 7.35 19.56
C TRP A 102 -8.60 6.43 19.14
N GLY A 103 -8.11 6.58 17.92
CA GLY A 103 -6.99 5.77 17.44
C GLY A 103 -5.76 5.95 18.35
N ASN A 104 -5.19 4.83 18.80
CA ASN A 104 -4.04 4.89 19.70
C ASN A 104 -2.74 5.21 18.95
N VAL A 105 -1.94 6.08 19.55
CA VAL A 105 -0.63 6.51 19.04
C VAL A 105 0.48 5.82 19.84
N MET A 106 1.49 5.28 19.16
CA MET A 106 2.53 4.47 19.81
C MET A 106 3.97 4.88 19.48
N ILE A 107 4.20 5.69 18.43
CA ILE A 107 5.53 6.28 18.15
C ILE A 107 5.64 7.52 19.04
N ARG A 108 6.07 7.34 20.29
CA ARG A 108 6.20 8.38 21.31
C ARG A 108 7.21 7.95 22.38
N GLY A 109 7.61 8.89 23.24
CA GLY A 109 8.61 8.64 24.28
C GLY A 109 9.99 8.69 23.67
N ASP A 110 10.79 7.64 23.82
CA ASP A 110 12.10 7.51 23.17
C ASP A 110 11.99 7.12 21.69
N SER A 111 10.80 6.76 21.21
CA SER A 111 10.50 6.63 19.79
C SER A 111 9.99 7.98 19.24
N MET A 112 10.64 8.49 18.19
CA MET A 112 10.35 9.81 17.62
C MET A 112 9.49 9.70 16.36
N PRO A 113 8.33 10.39 16.28
CA PRO A 113 7.57 10.53 15.05
C PRO A 113 8.42 11.13 13.93
N ALA A 114 8.40 10.51 12.77
CA ALA A 114 9.01 11.07 11.57
C ALA A 114 8.16 12.23 11.04
N ALA A 115 8.80 13.27 10.52
CA ALA A 115 8.10 14.38 9.86
C ALA A 115 7.36 13.91 8.60
N VAL A 116 6.30 14.62 8.23
CA VAL A 116 5.68 14.47 6.90
C VAL A 116 6.59 15.12 5.86
N PRO A 117 7.14 14.36 4.88
CA PRO A 117 8.00 14.94 3.85
C PRO A 117 7.12 15.56 2.75
N TYR A 118 6.70 16.80 2.97
CA TYR A 118 5.85 17.52 2.01
C TYR A 118 6.53 17.65 0.65
N ASP A 119 5.73 17.54 -0.41
CA ASP A 119 6.15 17.52 -1.81
C ASP A 119 7.12 16.40 -2.22
N GLU A 120 7.33 15.41 -1.36
CA GLU A 120 8.15 14.23 -1.64
C GLU A 120 7.31 12.95 -1.61
N TRP A 121 7.81 11.90 -2.28
CA TRP A 121 7.21 10.57 -2.18
C TRP A 121 7.74 9.88 -0.93
N LEU A 122 6.84 9.57 -0.01
CA LEU A 122 7.08 8.75 1.16
C LEU A 122 6.73 7.30 0.86
N CYS A 123 7.67 6.38 1.05
CA CYS A 123 7.36 4.96 1.15
C CYS A 123 6.90 4.64 2.58
N VAL A 124 5.66 4.21 2.74
CA VAL A 124 5.13 3.63 3.98
C VAL A 124 5.07 2.13 3.83
N GLU A 125 5.53 1.39 4.83
CA GLU A 125 5.28 -0.04 4.96
C GLU A 125 4.86 -0.37 6.39
N VAL A 126 3.80 -1.15 6.55
CA VAL A 126 3.26 -1.59 7.84
C VAL A 126 3.11 -3.10 7.83
N MET A 127 3.66 -3.79 8.82
CA MET A 127 3.39 -5.19 9.12
C MET A 127 2.42 -5.29 10.28
N LEU A 128 1.39 -6.12 10.13
CA LEU A 128 0.55 -6.56 11.23
C LEU A 128 0.54 -8.09 11.27
N LYS A 129 0.82 -8.66 12.44
CA LYS A 129 0.72 -10.09 12.70
C LYS A 129 -0.38 -10.34 13.72
N LEU A 130 -1.43 -11.05 13.30
CA LEU A 130 -2.51 -11.46 14.19
C LEU A 130 -1.99 -12.39 15.29
N ASN A 131 -2.59 -12.28 16.48
CA ASN A 131 -2.34 -13.22 17.57
C ASN A 131 -2.96 -14.60 17.28
N ASN A 132 -2.30 -15.65 17.78
CA ASN A 132 -2.75 -17.03 17.69
C ASN A 132 -2.22 -17.86 18.88
N PRO A 133 -3.06 -18.57 19.66
CA PRO A 133 -4.54 -18.60 19.60
C PRO A 133 -5.18 -17.24 19.84
N ALA A 134 -6.49 -17.13 19.57
CA ALA A 134 -7.25 -15.90 19.79
C ALA A 134 -7.27 -15.44 21.27
N THR A 135 -6.78 -16.26 22.20
CA THR A 135 -6.57 -15.94 23.62
C THR A 135 -5.18 -15.37 23.94
N ALA A 136 -4.21 -15.49 23.03
CA ALA A 136 -2.85 -15.03 23.22
C ALA A 136 -2.70 -13.53 22.90
N SER A 137 -1.75 -12.88 23.58
CA SER A 137 -1.30 -11.52 23.27
C SER A 137 0.05 -11.53 22.54
N ASN A 138 0.17 -12.35 21.50
CA ASN A 138 1.42 -12.54 20.74
C ASN A 138 1.37 -11.95 19.32
N GLY A 139 0.42 -11.06 19.06
CA GLY A 139 0.36 -10.27 17.85
C GLY A 139 1.40 -9.15 17.86
N GLU A 140 1.74 -8.68 16.66
CA GLU A 140 2.80 -7.68 16.46
C GLU A 140 2.36 -6.59 15.47
N LEU A 141 3.01 -5.43 15.58
CA LEU A 141 2.95 -4.31 14.64
C LEU A 141 4.37 -3.82 14.39
N GLN A 142 4.73 -3.60 13.13
CA GLN A 142 6.01 -3.02 12.77
C GLN A 142 5.85 -2.05 11.61
N ILE A 143 6.56 -0.93 11.65
CA ILE A 143 6.35 0.18 10.71
C ILE A 143 7.67 0.68 10.18
N TRP A 144 7.72 0.92 8.88
CA TRP A 144 8.84 1.53 8.19
C TRP A 144 8.42 2.81 7.47
N HIS A 145 9.22 3.85 7.66
CA HIS A 145 9.15 5.14 6.96
C HIS A 145 10.39 5.24 6.07
N ASN A 146 10.20 5.27 4.74
CA ASN A 146 11.31 5.23 3.76
C ASN A 146 12.28 4.05 3.98
N GLY A 147 11.74 2.90 4.40
CA GLY A 147 12.51 1.68 4.67
C GLY A 147 13.23 1.66 6.03
N VAL A 148 13.24 2.77 6.78
CA VAL A 148 13.76 2.87 8.15
C VAL A 148 12.65 2.48 9.12
N GLU A 149 12.94 1.55 10.03
CA GLU A 149 11.98 1.16 11.06
C GLU A 149 11.77 2.33 12.03
N VAL A 150 10.51 2.71 12.23
CA VAL A 150 10.11 3.77 13.17
C VAL A 150 9.41 3.21 14.41
N GLY A 151 9.06 1.93 14.39
CA GLY A 151 8.65 1.22 15.59
C GLY A 151 8.28 -0.24 15.32
N HIS A 152 8.46 -1.07 16.34
CA HIS A 152 8.13 -2.49 16.36
C HIS A 152 7.64 -2.86 17.75
N TRP A 153 6.39 -3.31 17.84
CA TRP A 153 5.74 -3.71 19.08
C TRP A 153 5.29 -5.17 18.98
N GLY A 154 5.63 -5.94 20.01
CA GLY A 154 5.32 -7.35 20.14
C GLY A 154 5.47 -7.81 21.60
N PRO A 155 5.15 -9.07 21.90
CA PRO A 155 5.31 -9.58 23.26
C PRO A 155 6.78 -9.49 23.69
N GLY A 156 7.05 -8.69 24.72
CA GLY A 156 8.40 -8.48 25.24
C GLY A 156 9.11 -7.21 24.75
N PHE A 157 8.54 -6.45 23.80
CA PHE A 157 9.21 -5.28 23.23
C PHE A 157 8.26 -4.29 22.51
N PRO A 158 8.61 -2.99 22.44
CA PRO A 158 9.67 -2.36 23.20
C PRO A 158 9.23 -2.22 24.67
N ASN A 159 10.10 -1.69 25.51
CA ASN A 159 9.69 -1.28 26.86
C ASN A 159 8.91 0.03 26.78
N GLY A 160 7.91 0.17 27.63
CA GLY A 160 7.10 1.38 27.68
C GLY A 160 5.84 1.26 28.51
N SER A 161 5.09 2.35 28.59
CA SER A 161 3.89 2.44 29.39
C SER A 161 2.80 3.26 28.71
N TRP A 162 1.55 2.90 29.00
CA TRP A 162 0.39 3.64 28.52
C TRP A 162 0.15 4.89 29.37
N THR A 163 -0.02 6.02 28.69
CA THR A 163 -0.68 7.21 29.24
C THR A 163 -1.95 7.42 28.44
N TRP A 164 -3.07 6.94 28.98
CA TRP A 164 -4.37 6.90 28.28
C TRP A 164 -4.25 6.12 26.97
N ASP A 165 -4.65 6.73 25.86
CA ASP A 165 -4.60 6.23 24.48
C ASP A 165 -3.22 6.32 23.81
N LYS A 166 -2.16 6.63 24.56
CA LYS A 166 -0.81 6.86 24.04
C LYS A 166 0.17 5.90 24.69
N PHE A 167 0.87 5.09 23.90
CA PHE A 167 1.98 4.28 24.39
C PHE A 167 3.27 5.08 24.31
N ASN A 168 3.96 5.23 25.44
CA ASN A 168 5.26 5.91 25.50
C ASN A 168 6.36 4.85 25.57
N VAL A 169 7.21 4.79 24.55
CA VAL A 169 8.41 3.97 24.58
C VAL A 169 9.36 4.54 25.62
N ASN A 170 9.79 3.71 26.55
CA ASN A 170 10.73 4.06 27.61
C ASN A 170 11.49 2.80 28.02
N PRO A 171 12.81 2.71 27.78
CA PRO A 171 13.63 1.54 28.12
C PRO A 171 13.56 1.09 29.59
N ASN A 172 13.23 2.01 30.50
CA ASN A 172 13.17 1.74 31.94
C ASN A 172 11.81 1.20 32.41
N ASP A 173 10.79 1.24 31.55
CA ASP A 173 9.46 0.71 31.85
C ASP A 173 9.39 -0.80 31.55
N PRO A 174 8.34 -1.51 32.00
CA PRO A 174 8.13 -2.92 31.64
C PRO A 174 8.03 -3.15 30.12
N PRO A 175 8.33 -4.37 29.65
CA PRO A 175 8.16 -4.72 28.25
C PRO A 175 6.70 -4.69 27.82
N PHE A 176 6.44 -4.27 26.58
CA PHE A 176 5.11 -4.31 25.99
C PHE A 176 4.54 -5.75 26.04
N PRO A 177 3.31 -5.94 26.54
CA PRO A 177 2.75 -7.29 26.73
C PRO A 177 2.41 -8.00 25.41
N GLY A 178 2.42 -7.28 24.28
CA GLY A 178 2.03 -7.76 22.96
C GLY A 178 0.56 -7.50 22.65
N PHE A 179 0.20 -7.58 21.36
CA PHE A 179 -1.18 -7.35 20.94
C PHE A 179 -2.02 -8.61 21.00
N ARG A 180 -3.26 -8.46 21.46
CA ARG A 180 -4.36 -9.37 21.16
C ARG A 180 -5.28 -8.69 20.14
N TRP A 181 -4.83 -8.63 18.89
CA TRP A 181 -5.54 -7.99 17.78
C TRP A 181 -6.98 -8.49 17.63
N ARG A 182 -7.19 -9.80 17.81
CA ARG A 182 -8.51 -10.44 17.74
C ARG A 182 -8.80 -11.36 18.92
N THR A 183 -10.07 -11.40 19.30
CA THR A 183 -10.63 -12.35 20.27
C THR A 183 -11.47 -13.44 19.59
N ASP A 184 -11.91 -13.23 18.35
CA ASP A 184 -12.56 -14.23 17.50
C ASP A 184 -11.58 -14.68 16.38
N PRO A 185 -11.28 -15.98 16.22
CA PRO A 185 -10.43 -16.47 15.13
C PRO A 185 -11.00 -16.22 13.72
N ASN A 186 -12.27 -15.89 13.57
CA ASN A 186 -12.89 -15.54 12.28
C ASN A 186 -12.64 -14.09 11.86
N LEU A 187 -12.17 -13.23 12.78
CA LEU A 187 -11.75 -11.87 12.44
C LEU A 187 -10.39 -11.92 11.72
N ASN A 188 -10.45 -12.00 10.40
CA ASN A 188 -9.30 -11.97 9.51
C ASN A 188 -9.03 -10.54 9.01
N LEU A 189 -7.80 -10.24 8.62
CA LEU A 189 -7.47 -9.03 7.89
C LEU A 189 -8.06 -9.16 6.49
N ASN A 190 -9.09 -8.37 6.17
CA ASN A 190 -9.91 -8.57 4.99
C ASN A 190 -10.24 -7.28 4.23
N TYR A 191 -9.57 -6.16 4.53
CA TYR A 191 -9.67 -4.98 3.69
C TYR A 191 -8.40 -4.12 3.65
N VAL A 192 -8.29 -3.36 2.57
CA VAL A 192 -7.50 -2.12 2.49
C VAL A 192 -8.41 -0.97 2.08
N TRP A 193 -8.09 0.21 2.58
CA TRP A 193 -8.88 1.41 2.42
C TRP A 193 -7.95 2.61 2.29
N ILE A 194 -7.90 3.21 1.12
CA ILE A 194 -7.29 4.53 0.94
C ILE A 194 -8.32 5.54 1.42
N GLU A 195 -8.07 6.12 2.59
CA GLU A 195 -8.88 7.18 3.14
C GLU A 195 -8.26 8.53 2.81
N TYR A 196 -9.09 9.43 2.31
CA TYR A 196 -8.86 10.85 2.32
C TYR A 196 -10.07 11.46 2.99
N TYR A 197 -9.93 11.91 4.23
CA TYR A 197 -10.96 12.59 4.97
C TYR A 197 -10.43 13.87 5.57
N ASP A 198 -11.00 14.99 5.14
CA ASP A 198 -10.82 16.33 5.72
C ASP A 198 -12.18 17.04 5.76
N ASP A 199 -12.63 17.37 6.97
CA ASP A 199 -13.87 18.08 7.27
C ASP A 199 -13.65 19.53 7.74
N GLN A 200 -12.42 20.02 7.68
CA GLN A 200 -12.04 21.34 8.20
C GLN A 200 -11.69 22.35 7.11
N SER A 201 -11.52 21.91 5.85
CA SER A 201 -11.25 22.83 4.74
C SER A 201 -12.32 23.92 4.60
N PRO A 202 -11.91 25.21 4.54
CA PRO A 202 -12.83 26.31 4.30
C PRO A 202 -13.56 26.19 2.96
N ASN A 203 -14.74 26.79 2.87
CA ASN A 203 -15.54 26.77 1.65
C ASN A 203 -14.74 27.27 0.43
N GLY A 204 -14.69 26.47 -0.64
CA GLY A 204 -13.97 26.79 -1.88
C GLY A 204 -12.46 26.53 -1.86
N VAL A 205 -11.88 26.10 -0.73
CA VAL A 205 -10.48 25.66 -0.67
C VAL A 205 -10.38 24.22 -1.16
N SER A 206 -9.44 23.95 -2.06
CA SER A 206 -9.18 22.61 -2.58
C SER A 206 -7.74 22.22 -2.39
N HIS A 207 -7.54 20.97 -2.00
CA HIS A 207 -6.24 20.36 -1.81
C HIS A 207 -6.36 18.86 -2.13
N TYR A 208 -5.22 18.16 -2.20
CA TYR A 208 -5.18 16.80 -2.70
C TYR A 208 -4.00 16.01 -2.13
N ILE A 209 -4.05 14.70 -2.29
CA ILE A 209 -2.98 13.76 -1.91
C ILE A 209 -2.84 12.73 -3.02
N LYS A 210 -1.61 12.29 -3.24
CA LYS A 210 -1.29 11.28 -4.26
C LYS A 210 -0.87 9.99 -3.58
N TYR A 211 -1.37 8.88 -4.09
CA TYR A 211 -0.95 7.53 -3.72
C TYR A 211 -0.42 6.84 -4.96
N ASP A 212 0.56 5.97 -4.77
CA ASP A 212 1.09 5.12 -5.84
C ASP A 212 1.54 3.76 -5.28
N HIS A 213 1.54 2.75 -6.14
CA HIS A 213 2.15 1.45 -5.90
C HIS A 213 1.76 0.79 -4.55
N LEU A 214 0.46 0.75 -4.23
CA LEU A 214 -0.07 0.00 -3.09
C LEU A 214 0.08 -1.51 -3.33
N VAL A 215 0.69 -2.21 -2.36
CA VAL A 215 0.94 -3.64 -2.36
C VAL A 215 0.52 -4.23 -1.02
N VAL A 216 -0.21 -5.35 -1.06
CA VAL A 216 -0.47 -6.20 0.11
C VAL A 216 0.28 -7.51 -0.09
N ALA A 217 1.11 -7.92 0.87
CA ALA A 217 1.97 -9.09 0.76
C ALA A 217 2.03 -9.89 2.07
N LYS A 218 2.55 -11.13 1.97
CA LYS A 218 2.82 -12.01 3.12
C LYS A 218 4.26 -11.91 3.65
N LYS A 219 5.10 -11.11 2.98
CA LYS A 219 6.50 -10.87 3.33
C LYS A 219 6.80 -9.39 3.09
N ARG A 220 7.79 -8.87 3.81
CA ARG A 220 8.28 -7.50 3.64
C ARG A 220 8.69 -7.24 2.18
N ILE A 221 8.26 -6.10 1.65
CA ILE A 221 8.53 -5.62 0.29
C ILE A 221 9.71 -4.62 0.32
N GLY A 222 9.71 -3.71 1.27
CA GLY A 222 10.64 -2.57 1.32
C GLY A 222 10.35 -1.49 0.27
N PRO A 223 11.05 -0.35 0.33
CA PRO A 223 10.97 0.68 -0.69
C PRO A 223 11.64 0.24 -1.99
N ILE A 224 11.09 0.71 -3.09
CA ILE A 224 11.73 0.77 -4.40
C ILE A 224 12.82 1.84 -4.31
N TYR A 225 14.07 1.40 -4.19
CA TYR A 225 15.21 2.27 -4.41
C TYR A 225 15.46 2.36 -5.92
N ASN A 226 15.56 3.57 -6.46
CA ASN A 226 16.34 3.75 -7.68
C ASN A 226 17.77 3.38 -7.33
N ILE A 227 18.31 2.35 -7.97
CA ILE A 227 19.69 1.95 -7.76
C ILE A 227 20.58 3.06 -8.34
N SER A 228 20.93 4.06 -7.53
CA SER A 228 21.91 5.08 -7.87
C SER A 228 23.27 4.83 -7.21
N SER A 229 23.51 3.62 -6.68
CA SER A 229 24.76 3.28 -5.98
C SER A 229 25.32 1.87 -6.22
N SER A 230 24.75 1.05 -7.11
CA SER A 230 25.57 0.06 -7.78
C SER A 230 26.26 0.78 -8.94
N LYS A 231 27.58 0.59 -9.10
CA LYS A 231 28.22 0.70 -10.43
C LYS A 231 27.19 0.19 -11.45
N GLU A 232 26.80 1.01 -12.43
CA GLU A 232 25.99 0.54 -13.54
C GLU A 232 26.68 -0.69 -14.12
N LEU A 233 26.21 -1.89 -13.76
CA LEU A 233 26.10 -2.91 -14.77
C LEU A 233 25.04 -2.33 -15.69
N SER A 234 25.46 -1.82 -16.84
CA SER A 234 24.54 -1.41 -17.89
C SER A 234 23.44 -2.47 -17.95
N PRO A 235 22.15 -2.09 -17.88
CA PRO A 235 21.08 -3.08 -17.91
C PRO A 235 21.36 -3.99 -19.10
N ALA A 236 21.39 -5.30 -18.86
CA ALA A 236 21.56 -6.26 -19.93
C ALA A 236 20.52 -5.88 -21.01
N PRO A 237 20.95 -5.72 -22.28
CA PRO A 237 20.06 -5.23 -23.32
C PRO A 237 18.79 -6.10 -23.32
N PRO A 238 17.59 -5.49 -23.37
CA PRO A 238 16.35 -6.23 -23.18
C PRO A 238 16.27 -7.35 -24.21
N PHE A 239 15.85 -8.56 -23.84
CA PHE A 239 15.74 -9.69 -24.77
C PHE A 239 15.09 -9.30 -26.10
N VAL A 240 14.07 -8.43 -26.04
CA VAL A 240 13.43 -7.82 -27.20
C VAL A 240 13.21 -6.31 -27.02
N ARG A 241 13.54 -5.55 -28.07
CA ARG A 241 13.19 -4.14 -28.27
C ARG A 241 11.93 -4.07 -29.13
N VAL A 242 11.00 -3.19 -28.76
CA VAL A 242 9.72 -2.99 -29.47
C VAL A 242 9.59 -1.51 -29.79
N SER A 243 9.43 -1.17 -31.07
CA SER A 243 9.37 0.21 -31.54
C SER A 243 8.61 0.33 -32.85
N PRO A 244 7.96 1.47 -33.17
CA PRO A 244 7.70 2.57 -32.25
C PRO A 244 6.69 2.16 -31.16
N ASN A 245 6.65 2.89 -30.06
CA ASN A 245 5.59 2.78 -29.07
C ASN A 245 5.42 4.16 -28.40
N PRO A 246 4.35 4.92 -28.69
CA PRO A 246 3.14 4.52 -29.42
C PRO A 246 3.33 4.19 -30.91
N ALA A 247 2.45 3.37 -31.49
CA ALA A 247 2.52 2.92 -32.89
C ALA A 247 1.17 3.05 -33.61
N THR A 248 1.22 3.27 -34.93
CA THR A 248 0.03 3.32 -35.79
C THR A 248 -0.19 1.97 -36.46
N ASP A 249 0.70 1.52 -37.35
CA ASP A 249 0.41 0.35 -38.19
C ASP A 249 1.30 -0.85 -37.89
N PHE A 250 2.55 -0.62 -37.50
CA PHE A 250 3.53 -1.69 -37.29
C PHE A 250 4.30 -1.52 -35.98
N LEU A 251 4.63 -2.66 -35.36
CA LEU A 251 5.61 -2.77 -34.29
C LEU A 251 6.82 -3.56 -34.79
N HIS A 252 7.98 -2.92 -34.82
CA HIS A 252 9.26 -3.55 -35.04
C HIS A 252 9.74 -4.22 -33.76
N LEU A 253 9.89 -5.53 -33.82
CA LEU A 253 10.48 -6.37 -32.78
C LEU A 253 11.93 -6.64 -33.17
N SER A 254 12.87 -6.37 -32.27
CA SER A 254 14.28 -6.68 -32.47
C SER A 254 14.83 -7.42 -31.27
N PHE A 255 15.35 -8.63 -31.51
CA PHE A 255 15.86 -9.54 -30.50
C PHE A 255 17.37 -9.39 -30.35
N ASN A 256 17.85 -9.39 -29.11
CA ASN A 256 19.28 -9.24 -28.81
C ASN A 256 20.04 -10.58 -28.72
N ASP A 257 19.33 -11.71 -28.80
CA ASP A 257 19.88 -13.07 -28.79
C ASP A 257 19.37 -13.87 -30.01
N ASP A 258 20.13 -14.88 -30.43
CA ASP A 258 19.69 -15.89 -31.40
C ASP A 258 18.45 -16.60 -30.89
N ILE A 259 17.29 -16.25 -31.45
CA ILE A 259 16.05 -16.98 -31.20
C ILE A 259 15.87 -18.02 -32.31
N SER A 260 15.78 -19.30 -31.93
CA SER A 260 15.36 -20.36 -32.85
C SER A 260 13.88 -20.18 -33.22
N GLU A 261 13.05 -19.89 -32.22
CA GLU A 261 11.63 -19.59 -32.38
C GLU A 261 11.10 -18.81 -31.16
N ALA A 262 10.24 -17.82 -31.41
CA ALA A 262 9.48 -17.11 -30.39
C ALA A 262 8.01 -16.98 -30.80
N SER A 263 7.10 -17.26 -29.87
CA SER A 263 5.68 -16.97 -30.01
C SER A 263 5.40 -15.57 -29.46
N VAL A 264 4.71 -14.76 -30.25
CA VAL A 264 4.28 -13.41 -29.89
C VAL A 264 2.77 -13.38 -29.79
N TYR A 265 2.26 -12.98 -28.63
CA TYR A 265 0.84 -12.86 -28.33
C TYR A 265 0.52 -11.40 -28.08
N LEU A 266 -0.62 -10.95 -28.56
CA LEU A 266 -1.14 -9.62 -28.26
C LEU A 266 -2.48 -9.77 -27.55
N TYR A 267 -2.63 -9.08 -26.44
CA TYR A 267 -3.85 -9.06 -25.64
C TYR A 267 -4.44 -7.65 -25.57
N ASP A 268 -5.76 -7.53 -25.60
CA ASP A 268 -6.45 -6.28 -25.32
C ASP A 268 -6.38 -5.89 -23.83
N SER A 269 -6.93 -4.73 -23.46
CA SER A 269 -6.95 -4.26 -22.08
C SER A 269 -7.78 -5.12 -21.12
N PHE A 270 -8.58 -6.06 -21.62
CA PHE A 270 -9.38 -7.00 -20.83
C PHE A 270 -8.71 -8.38 -20.73
N GLY A 271 -7.56 -8.58 -21.38
CA GLY A 271 -6.80 -9.84 -21.37
C GLY A 271 -7.23 -10.83 -22.44
N ASN A 272 -8.07 -10.44 -23.41
CA ASN A 272 -8.42 -11.31 -24.52
C ASN A 272 -7.27 -11.31 -25.55
N GLN A 273 -6.86 -12.49 -26.02
CA GLN A 273 -5.86 -12.59 -27.08
C GLN A 273 -6.46 -12.11 -28.40
N VAL A 274 -5.90 -11.03 -28.96
CA VAL A 274 -6.33 -10.44 -30.23
C VAL A 274 -5.46 -10.85 -31.41
N SER A 275 -4.21 -11.25 -31.15
CA SER A 275 -3.33 -11.79 -32.20
C SER A 275 -2.29 -12.77 -31.65
N LYS A 276 -1.79 -13.65 -32.54
CA LYS A 276 -0.67 -14.56 -32.27
C LYS A 276 0.19 -14.72 -33.52
N HIS A 277 1.50 -14.58 -33.37
CA HIS A 277 2.51 -14.78 -34.41
C HIS A 277 3.63 -15.67 -33.92
N THR A 278 4.33 -16.30 -34.86
CA THR A 278 5.58 -17.03 -34.61
C THR A 278 6.70 -16.34 -35.38
N ILE A 279 7.82 -16.10 -34.70
CA ILE A 279 8.99 -15.42 -35.26
C ILE A 279 10.20 -16.34 -35.10
N SER A 280 10.96 -16.50 -36.17
CA SER A 280 12.21 -17.29 -36.19
C SER A 280 13.40 -16.46 -36.69
N THR A 281 13.30 -15.13 -36.63
CA THR A 281 14.29 -14.16 -37.11
C THR A 281 14.60 -13.14 -36.01
N PHE A 282 15.80 -12.56 -36.05
CA PHE A 282 16.26 -11.54 -35.09
C PHE A 282 15.48 -10.22 -35.13
N ALA A 283 14.69 -10.02 -36.16
CA ALA A 283 13.75 -8.92 -36.24
C ALA A 283 12.47 -9.36 -36.96
N ALA A 284 11.35 -8.75 -36.59
CA ALA A 284 10.07 -8.94 -37.26
C ALA A 284 9.18 -7.72 -37.10
N ASP A 285 8.34 -7.49 -38.11
CA ASP A 285 7.33 -6.44 -38.06
C ASP A 285 5.98 -7.08 -37.78
N LEU A 286 5.35 -6.63 -36.70
CA LEU A 286 4.01 -7.02 -36.31
C LEU A 286 3.02 -5.96 -36.81
N ASP A 287 2.18 -6.34 -37.76
CA ASP A 287 1.07 -5.49 -38.24
C ASP A 287 -0.03 -5.41 -37.17
N ILE A 288 -0.31 -4.19 -36.73
CA ILE A 288 -1.35 -3.83 -35.77
C ILE A 288 -2.36 -2.84 -36.36
N SER A 289 -2.33 -2.59 -37.68
CA SER A 289 -3.18 -1.61 -38.35
C SER A 289 -4.67 -1.89 -38.19
N SER A 290 -5.06 -3.16 -38.08
CA SER A 290 -6.45 -3.59 -37.90
C SER A 290 -6.97 -3.43 -36.47
N LEU A 291 -6.11 -3.09 -35.51
CA LEU A 291 -6.51 -2.94 -34.10
C LEU A 291 -7.13 -1.56 -33.85
N MET A 292 -8.14 -1.52 -32.97
CA MET A 292 -8.68 -0.24 -32.52
C MET A 292 -7.66 0.52 -31.67
N PRO A 293 -7.63 1.87 -31.73
CA PRO A 293 -6.82 2.69 -30.83
C PRO A 293 -7.01 2.31 -29.36
N GLY A 294 -5.92 2.19 -28.61
CA GLY A 294 -5.98 1.74 -27.23
C GLY A 294 -4.71 1.09 -26.70
N PHE A 295 -4.83 0.50 -25.51
CA PHE A 295 -3.75 -0.20 -24.84
C PHE A 295 -3.82 -1.70 -25.09
N TYR A 296 -2.66 -2.28 -25.40
CA TYR A 296 -2.47 -3.70 -25.59
C TYR A 296 -1.28 -4.20 -24.77
N VAL A 297 -1.29 -5.49 -24.45
CA VAL A 297 -0.16 -6.17 -23.83
C VAL A 297 0.42 -7.13 -24.86
N LEU A 298 1.67 -6.90 -25.25
CA LEU A 298 2.46 -7.80 -26.07
C LEU A 298 3.22 -8.76 -25.14
N GLU A 299 3.01 -10.05 -25.31
CA GLU A 299 3.76 -11.10 -24.63
C GLU A 299 4.61 -11.84 -25.66
N ILE A 300 5.87 -12.08 -25.32
CA ILE A 300 6.82 -12.76 -26.20
C ILE A 300 7.41 -13.93 -25.41
N ARG A 301 7.27 -15.15 -25.94
CA ARG A 301 7.76 -16.38 -25.31
C ARG A 301 8.69 -17.13 -26.27
N SER A 302 9.90 -17.42 -25.81
CA SER A 302 10.80 -18.40 -26.44
C SER A 302 11.04 -19.57 -25.48
N ALA A 303 11.86 -20.55 -25.88
CA ALA A 303 12.21 -21.68 -25.01
C ALA A 303 12.89 -21.26 -23.69
N MET A 304 13.63 -20.14 -23.71
CA MET A 304 14.47 -19.69 -22.59
C MET A 304 14.02 -18.35 -22.00
N HIS A 305 13.15 -17.60 -22.68
CA HIS A 305 12.76 -16.25 -22.28
C HIS A 305 11.25 -16.03 -22.35
N SER A 306 10.74 -15.22 -21.44
CA SER A 306 9.39 -14.65 -21.50
C SER A 306 9.49 -13.17 -21.20
N ASP A 307 8.82 -12.34 -22.00
CA ASP A 307 8.85 -10.90 -21.84
C ASP A 307 7.47 -10.26 -22.14
N PHE A 308 7.19 -9.14 -21.48
CA PHE A 308 5.94 -8.40 -21.64
C PHE A 308 6.21 -6.94 -21.96
N ARG A 309 5.43 -6.38 -22.88
CA ARG A 309 5.47 -4.95 -23.26
C ARG A 309 4.07 -4.39 -23.34
N LYS A 310 3.85 -3.25 -22.68
CA LYS A 310 2.65 -2.45 -22.88
C LYS A 310 2.80 -1.66 -24.17
N ILE A 311 1.86 -1.80 -25.09
CA ILE A 311 1.83 -1.09 -26.36
C ILE A 311 0.66 -0.12 -26.39
N MET A 312 0.87 1.06 -26.96
CA MET A 312 -0.19 2.02 -27.28
C MET A 312 -0.39 2.06 -28.80
N LYS A 313 -1.57 1.64 -29.26
CA LYS A 313 -2.06 1.85 -30.63
C LYS A 313 -2.70 3.23 -30.70
N LEU A 314 -2.21 4.06 -31.62
CA LEU A 314 -2.83 5.35 -31.97
C LEU A 314 -4.00 5.17 -32.93
#